data_AF-A0AA38C049-F1
#
_entry.id   AF-A0AA38C049-F1
#
_cell.length_a   1.000
_cell.length_b   1.000
_cell.length_c   1.000
_cell.angle_alpha   90.00
_cell.angle_beta   90.00
_cell.angle_gamma   90.00
#
_symmetry.space_group_name_H-M   'P 1'
#
loop_
_entity.id
_entity.type
_entity.pdbx_description
1 polymer ?
#
loop_
_entity_poly.entity_id
_entity_poly.type
_entity_poly.pdbx_seq_one_letter_code
_entity_poly.pdbx_strand_id
1 'polypeptide(L)'
;MLRGHYAMDSNTVADVSIAHATSLNLSKNGTDAWVFDVDETLLSNLRYYQARRFGGQAFDETSFDNWVDLGKAPALSASYGVYTHLLELGIK
;
A
#
# COMPACT_ATOMS: atom_id res chain seq x y z
N MET A 1 -7.04 12.99 -2.65
CA MET A 1 -6.15 12.45 -1.58
C MET A 1 -6.63 12.80 -0.17
N LEU A 2 -6.77 14.07 0.23
CA LEU A 2 -7.07 14.42 1.64
C LEU A 2 -8.56 14.34 2.08
N ARG A 3 -9.52 14.26 1.16
CA ARG A 3 -10.96 14.34 1.46
C ARG A 3 -11.69 12.99 1.45
N GLY A 4 -11.01 11.93 1.88
CA GLY A 4 -11.63 10.62 2.09
C GLY A 4 -11.83 9.74 0.85
N HIS A 5 -12.08 10.31 -0.34
CA HIS A 5 -12.26 9.50 -1.57
C HIS A 5 -11.10 8.54 -1.86
N TYR A 6 -9.86 9.01 -1.72
CA TYR A 6 -8.69 8.15 -1.89
C TYR A 6 -8.67 6.94 -0.93
N ALA A 7 -9.08 7.14 0.32
CA ALA A 7 -9.18 6.05 1.30
C ALA A 7 -10.34 5.10 0.95
N MET A 8 -11.48 5.63 0.51
CA MET A 8 -12.64 4.85 0.07
C MET A 8 -12.30 3.97 -1.14
N ASP A 9 -11.64 4.55 -2.15
CA ASP A 9 -11.22 3.83 -3.35
C ASP A 9 -10.19 2.74 -3.00
N SER A 10 -9.23 3.07 -2.14
CA SER A 10 -8.22 2.10 -1.66
C SER A 10 -8.86 0.94 -0.90
N ASN A 11 -9.84 1.22 -0.03
CA ASN A 11 -10.58 0.19 0.70
C ASN A 11 -11.40 -0.69 -0.26
N THR A 12 -11.99 -0.11 -1.30
CA THR A 12 -12.73 -0.87 -2.32
C THR A 12 -11.82 -1.89 -3.02
N VAL A 13 -10.60 -1.51 -3.37
CA VAL A 13 -9.63 -2.44 -3.98
C VAL A 13 -9.14 -3.48 -2.96
N ALA A 14 -8.95 -3.10 -1.70
CA ALA A 14 -8.59 -4.02 -0.63
C ALA A 14 -9.67 -5.10 -0.42
N ASP A 15 -10.95 -4.71 -0.38
CA ASP A 15 -12.08 -5.63 -0.23
C ASP A 15 -12.13 -6.64 -1.38
N VAL A 16 -11.95 -6.18 -2.62
CA VAL A 16 -11.90 -7.06 -3.80
C VAL A 16 -10.70 -8.01 -3.74
N SER A 17 -9.54 -7.52 -3.31
CA SER A 17 -8.31 -8.33 -3.19
C SER A 17 -8.46 -9.44 -2.15
N ILE A 18 -9.05 -9.11 -0.99
CA ILE A 18 -9.37 -10.06 0.08
C ILE A 18 -10.37 -11.11 -0.39
N ALA A 19 -11.44 -10.68 -1.07
CA ALA A 19 -12.44 -11.60 -1.61
C ALA A 19 -11.82 -12.56 -2.64
N HIS A 20 -10.95 -12.04 -3.52
CA HIS A 20 -10.23 -12.85 -4.48
C HIS A 20 -9.34 -13.89 -3.77
N ALA A 21 -8.46 -13.46 -2.87
CA ALA A 21 -7.55 -14.35 -2.14
C ALA A 21 -8.30 -15.46 -1.37
N THR A 22 -9.43 -15.11 -0.75
CA THR A 22 -10.27 -16.06 0.00
C THR A 22 -10.94 -17.10 -0.91
N SER A 23 -11.18 -16.77 -2.17
CA SER A 23 -11.80 -17.68 -3.14
C SER A 23 -10.84 -18.70 -3.75
N LEU A 24 -9.53 -18.51 -3.60
CA LEU A 24 -8.52 -19.35 -4.24
C LEU A 24 -8.41 -20.71 -3.55
N ASN A 25 -8.24 -21.76 -4.35
CA ASN A 25 -7.86 -23.07 -3.83
C ASN A 25 -6.33 -23.13 -3.65
N LEU A 26 -5.87 -22.68 -2.48
CA LEU A 26 -4.44 -22.59 -2.16
C LEU A 26 -3.78 -23.97 -2.08
N SER A 27 -2.51 -24.03 -2.47
CA SER A 27 -1.72 -25.27 -2.51
C SER A 27 -1.41 -25.85 -1.12
N LYS A 28 -1.53 -25.04 -0.05
CA LYS A 28 -1.28 -25.37 1.37
C LYS A 28 0.13 -25.91 1.68
N ASN A 29 1.06 -25.80 0.73
CA ASN A 29 2.46 -26.20 0.88
C ASN A 29 3.37 -25.00 1.28
N GLY A 30 2.78 -23.81 1.48
CA GLY A 30 3.48 -22.58 1.82
C GLY A 30 4.25 -21.93 0.65
N THR A 31 3.89 -22.23 -0.60
CA THR A 31 4.45 -21.59 -1.80
C THR A 31 3.53 -20.55 -2.43
N ASP A 32 2.28 -20.45 -1.98
CA ASP A 32 1.37 -19.40 -2.43
C ASP A 32 1.89 -18.05 -1.94
N ALA A 33 2.04 -17.09 -2.86
CA ALA A 33 2.64 -15.80 -2.60
C ALA A 33 1.81 -14.66 -3.17
N TRP A 34 1.88 -13.51 -2.50
CA TRP A 34 1.30 -12.25 -2.95
C TRP A 34 2.39 -11.19 -3.03
N VAL A 35 2.52 -10.57 -4.19
CA VAL A 35 3.51 -9.51 -4.40
C VAL A 35 2.85 -8.15 -4.15
N PHE A 36 3.42 -7.39 -3.23
CA PHE A 36 3.08 -5.99 -3.03
C PHE A 36 4.15 -5.09 -3.63
N ASP A 37 3.72 -4.01 -4.26
CA ASP A 37 4.55 -2.82 -4.41
C ASP A 37 4.66 -2.09 -3.05
N VAL A 38 5.61 -1.18 -2.90
CA VAL A 38 5.87 -0.46 -1.63
C VAL A 38 5.27 0.94 -1.64
N ASP A 39 5.72 1.80 -2.55
CA ASP A 39 5.37 3.22 -2.57
C ASP A 39 3.97 3.46 -3.12
N GLU A 40 3.14 4.22 -2.40
CA GLU A 40 1.71 4.43 -2.69
C GLU A 40 0.87 3.14 -2.76
N THR A 41 1.44 2.01 -2.29
CA THR A 41 0.76 0.72 -2.12
C THR A 41 0.77 0.31 -0.65
N LEU A 42 1.94 0.06 -0.05
CA LEU A 42 2.06 -0.25 1.38
C LEU A 42 2.30 1.02 2.22
N LEU A 43 3.10 1.95 1.72
CA LEU A 43 3.49 3.17 2.40
C LEU A 43 3.04 4.40 1.60
N SER A 44 2.52 5.42 2.28
CA SER A 44 2.07 6.65 1.62
C SER A 44 3.13 7.75 1.66
N ASN A 45 3.50 8.22 0.48
CA ASN A 45 4.38 9.36 0.26
C ASN A 45 3.59 10.68 0.14
N LEU A 46 2.28 10.65 0.40
CA LEU A 46 1.40 11.81 0.36
C LEU A 46 1.92 13.00 1.18
N ARG A 47 2.56 12.75 2.33
CA ARG A 47 3.15 13.82 3.15
C ARG A 47 4.30 14.53 2.43
N TYR A 48 5.16 13.78 1.72
CA TYR A 48 6.23 14.33 0.88
C TYR A 48 5.65 15.22 -0.23
N TYR A 49 4.64 14.71 -0.93
CA TYR A 49 4.02 15.40 -2.05
C TYR A 49 3.14 16.58 -1.61
N GLN A 50 2.53 16.55 -0.43
CA GLN A 50 1.76 17.67 0.10
C GLN A 50 2.61 18.92 0.28
N ALA A 51 3.85 18.77 0.76
CA ALA A 51 4.82 19.88 0.85
C ALA A 51 5.26 20.40 -0.53
N ARG A 52 5.07 19.60 -1.58
CA ARG A 52 5.48 19.85 -2.98
C ARG A 52 4.30 20.06 -3.91
N ARG A 53 3.22 20.66 -3.38
CA ARG A 53 2.01 21.01 -4.14
C ARG A 53 1.38 19.83 -4.88
N PHE A 54 1.40 18.66 -4.24
CA PHE A 54 0.84 17.41 -4.77
C PHE A 54 1.36 17.03 -6.16
N GLY A 55 2.68 17.18 -6.38
CA GLY A 55 3.33 16.89 -7.67
C GLY A 55 3.35 18.09 -8.62
N GLY A 56 2.94 19.28 -8.17
CA GLY A 56 3.07 20.52 -8.95
C GLY A 56 4.50 21.05 -9.06
N GLN A 57 5.46 20.45 -8.34
CA GLN A 57 6.89 20.70 -8.48
C GLN A 57 7.54 19.50 -9.17
N ALA A 58 8.59 19.73 -9.96
CA ALA A 58 9.38 18.66 -10.55
C ALA A 58 9.91 17.72 -9.46
N PHE A 59 9.97 16.43 -9.76
CA PHE A 59 10.51 15.44 -8.84
C PHE A 59 12.01 15.70 -8.62
N ASP A 60 12.40 15.62 -7.35
CA ASP A 60 13.79 15.76 -6.89
C ASP A 60 14.11 14.49 -6.11
N GLU A 61 14.98 13.66 -6.69
CA GLU A 61 15.38 12.35 -6.19
C GLU A 61 16.15 12.47 -4.87
N THR A 62 17.17 13.34 -4.81
CA THR A 62 17.94 13.58 -3.58
C THR A 62 17.04 14.06 -2.45
N SER A 63 16.08 14.92 -2.75
CA SER A 63 15.13 15.37 -1.74
C SER A 63 14.17 14.28 -1.29
N PHE A 64 13.80 13.35 -2.17
CA PHE A 64 12.92 12.22 -1.86
C PHE A 64 13.66 11.19 -1.01
N ASP A 65 14.89 10.82 -1.38
CA ASP A 65 15.74 9.89 -0.61
C ASP A 65 15.95 10.37 0.82
N ASN A 66 16.30 11.65 0.98
CA ASN A 66 16.44 12.25 2.31
C ASN A 66 15.14 12.19 3.15
N TRP A 67 13.97 12.19 2.50
CA TRP A 67 12.69 12.03 3.20
C TRP A 67 12.39 10.56 3.52
N VAL A 68 12.72 9.63 2.62
CA VAL A 68 12.62 8.18 2.83
C VAL A 68 13.48 7.75 4.01
N ASP A 69 14.72 8.25 4.09
CA ASP A 69 15.68 7.97 5.18
C ASP A 69 15.17 8.39 6.57
N LEU A 70 14.18 9.27 6.64
CA LEU A 70 13.55 9.61 7.93
C LEU A 70 12.74 8.44 8.51
N GLY A 71 12.33 7.47 7.69
CA GLY A 71 11.55 6.30 8.12
C GLY A 71 10.17 6.66 8.67
N LYS A 72 9.55 7.73 8.18
CA LYS A 72 8.28 8.29 8.71
C LYS A 72 7.08 8.19 7.76
N ALA A 73 7.22 7.45 6.66
CA ALA A 73 6.10 7.18 5.76
C ALA A 73 5.02 6.39 6.50
N PRO A 74 3.77 6.88 6.58
CA PRO A 74 2.68 6.12 7.19
C PRO A 74 2.25 4.95 6.30
N ALA A 75 1.85 3.84 6.92
CA ALA A 75 1.22 2.74 6.19
C ALA A 75 -0.13 3.15 5.60
N LEU A 76 -0.47 2.59 4.45
CA LEU A 76 -1.82 2.64 3.89
C LEU A 76 -2.69 1.58 4.58
N SER A 77 -3.68 2.04 5.35
CA SER A 77 -4.54 1.16 6.16
C SER A 77 -5.24 0.07 5.35
N ALA A 78 -5.66 0.39 4.12
CA ALA A 78 -6.31 -0.57 3.22
C ALA A 78 -5.39 -1.76 2.92
N SER A 79 -4.16 -1.49 2.47
CA SER A 79 -3.17 -2.51 2.13
C SER A 79 -2.67 -3.27 3.35
N TYR A 80 -2.58 -2.62 4.51
CA TYR A 80 -2.30 -3.31 5.77
C TYR A 80 -3.38 -4.37 6.07
N GLY A 81 -4.65 -4.06 5.85
CA GLY A 81 -5.75 -5.02 6.00
C GLY A 81 -5.64 -6.22 5.05
N VAL A 82 -5.26 -5.99 3.78
CA VAL A 82 -5.00 -7.07 2.83
C VAL A 82 -3.84 -7.93 3.32
N TYR A 83 -2.70 -7.32 3.67
CA TYR A 83 -1.53 -8.04 4.16
C TYR A 83 -1.86 -8.93 5.37
N THR A 84 -2.57 -8.41 6.36
CA THR A 84 -2.96 -9.20 7.53
C THR A 84 -3.86 -10.38 7.16
N HIS A 85 -4.82 -10.18 6.25
CA HIS A 85 -5.72 -11.25 5.80
C HIS A 85 -4.98 -12.34 5.02
N LEU A 86 -4.02 -11.97 4.18
CA LEU A 86 -3.21 -12.93 3.43
C LEU A 86 -2.37 -13.81 4.36
N LEU A 87 -1.81 -13.24 5.43
CA LEU A 87 -1.10 -14.02 6.46
C LEU A 87 -2.01 -15.05 7.14
N GLU A 88 -3.26 -14.70 7.42
CA GLU A 88 -4.25 -15.64 7.97
C GLU A 88 -4.57 -16.79 7.00
N LEU A 89 -4.53 -16.52 5.70
CA LEU A 89 -4.68 -17.54 4.65
C LEU A 89 -3.40 -18.37 4.42
N GLY A 90 -2.29 -18.03 5.06
CA GLY A 90 -1.00 -18.71 4.87
C GLY A 90 -0.29 -18.35 3.57
N ILE A 91 -0.68 -17.25 2.93
CA ILE A 91 -0.03 -16.68 1.75
C ILE A 91 1.17 -15.84 2.22
N LYS A 92 2.30 -15.96 1.53
CA LYS A 92 3.54 -15.21 1.81
C LYS A 92 3.62 -13.90 1.06
#